data_AF-A0A9D1X6X0-F1
#
_entry.id   AF-A0A9D1X6X0-F1
#
_cell.length_a   1.000
_cell.length_b   1.000
_cell.length_c   1.000
_cell.angle_alpha   90.00
_cell.angle_beta   90.00
_cell.angle_gamma   90.00
#
_symmetry.space_group_name_H-M   'P 1'
#
loop_
_entity.id
_entity.type
_entity.pdbx_description
1 polymer ?
#
loop_
_entity_poly.entity_id
_entity_poly.type
_entity_poly.pdbx_seq_one_letter_code
_entity_poly.pdbx_strand_id
1 'polypeptide(L)'
;MIQTSLHILLIFSFSLICQGCEENDKDLQLRSLENETYFWENAKDAAQRLGEIMYHSENGKKVSERFKLVQISDPHLSDYSPSCHYDNPINLIQAVKFANQQELKINALAATGDFISYSDDKEKAKNYMRSFNHFFLWENFIPSFACTGNHDCNMDGNANASVITKAEIHEILFTENNNATLHQPDGENYYYADVANPQGGYIRFIALDMLDQPTTRYNTLHNVIFSSEQIQWLIQVALKEGMTDNHSVIILTHYPLQPYSGNASTYLCDGNYMHPWSMIPEIIEAFRGRTTLNKIYKNRSIRTENIRVEADFSDYQGEFICYLGGHAHCDASFSIEDLENRNSSLLPQRMFLCTNLAPSEKGQIYNSVERTEDSSSSNSFRIYAIDTIEKKIFVTFFGAHKSSAKSISEVSY
;
A
#
# COMPACT_ATOMS: atom_id res chain seq x y z
N MET A 1 18.06 45.59 -68.33
CA MET A 1 18.62 44.44 -69.05
C MET A 1 17.77 43.23 -68.67
N ILE A 2 16.94 42.76 -69.61
CA ILE A 2 16.42 41.38 -69.82
C ILE A 2 15.84 40.64 -68.58
N GLN A 3 14.51 40.55 -68.42
CA GLN A 3 13.56 39.53 -68.95
C GLN A 3 13.45 38.23 -68.10
N THR A 4 12.27 38.06 -67.48
CA THR A 4 11.34 36.89 -67.50
C THR A 4 11.74 35.47 -67.01
N SER A 5 10.94 35.02 -66.04
CA SER A 5 10.08 33.80 -66.03
C SER A 5 10.65 32.38 -65.88
N LEU A 6 10.23 31.71 -64.78
CA LEU A 6 9.73 30.31 -64.71
C LEU A 6 9.19 30.07 -63.28
N HIS A 7 7.90 30.19 -62.95
CA HIS A 7 6.79 29.22 -63.10
C HIS A 7 7.10 27.76 -62.68
N ILE A 8 6.49 27.38 -61.54
CA ILE A 8 5.76 26.12 -61.26
C ILE A 8 6.54 24.81 -61.38
N LEU A 9 6.87 24.22 -60.22
CA LEU A 9 6.99 22.79 -59.84
C LEU A 9 7.95 22.78 -58.63
N LEU A 10 7.55 22.60 -57.38
CA LEU A 10 7.13 21.34 -56.80
C LEU A 10 6.48 21.64 -55.44
N ILE A 11 5.15 21.69 -55.45
CA ILE A 11 4.37 21.04 -54.39
C ILE A 11 4.63 19.54 -54.61
N PHE A 12 4.86 18.79 -53.54
CA PHE A 12 5.33 17.38 -53.47
C PHE A 12 6.84 17.19 -53.27
N SER A 13 7.27 17.40 -52.03
CA SER A 13 8.15 16.46 -51.32
C SER A 13 8.04 16.67 -49.80
N PHE A 14 6.80 16.81 -49.33
CA PHE A 14 6.42 16.69 -47.92
C PHE A 14 5.84 15.30 -47.69
N SER A 15 6.58 14.25 -48.06
CA SER A 15 6.23 12.85 -47.84
C SER A 15 7.49 12.01 -48.03
N LEU A 16 7.79 11.14 -47.06
CA LEU A 16 8.94 10.22 -47.00
C LEU A 16 10.29 10.87 -46.70
N ILE A 17 10.57 11.15 -45.42
CA ILE A 17 11.52 10.34 -44.62
C ILE A 17 11.00 10.29 -43.17
N CYS A 18 9.83 9.67 -42.99
CA CYS A 18 9.44 9.05 -41.71
C CYS A 18 9.61 7.55 -41.90
N GLN A 19 10.82 7.03 -41.67
CA GLN A 19 11.04 5.61 -41.43
C GLN A 19 12.13 5.51 -40.36
N GLY A 20 11.67 5.37 -39.13
CA GLY A 20 12.50 5.21 -37.95
C GLY A 20 11.60 5.25 -36.71
N CYS A 21 11.14 4.07 -36.30
CA CYS A 21 10.39 3.77 -35.07
C CYS A 21 8.92 4.24 -35.06
N GLU A 22 8.01 3.39 -35.57
CA GLU A 22 6.63 3.37 -35.08
C GLU A 22 6.65 2.81 -33.64
N GLU A 23 6.77 3.69 -32.64
CA GLU A 23 6.22 3.40 -31.32
C GLU A 23 4.73 3.75 -31.35
N ASN A 24 3.91 2.83 -30.84
CA ASN A 24 2.45 2.86 -30.83
C ASN A 24 1.87 3.90 -29.85
N ASP A 25 2.26 5.18 -29.99
CA ASP A 25 1.78 6.28 -29.15
C ASP A 25 0.30 6.66 -29.35
N LYS A 26 -0.39 6.01 -30.30
CA LYS A 26 -1.79 6.32 -30.62
C LYS A 26 -2.83 5.68 -29.69
N ASP A 27 -2.46 4.69 -28.87
CA ASP A 27 -3.41 3.95 -28.03
C ASP A 27 -3.55 4.46 -26.58
N LEU A 28 -2.67 5.37 -26.13
CA LEU A 28 -2.76 5.97 -24.79
C LEU A 28 -3.75 7.15 -24.74
N GLN A 29 -3.93 7.88 -25.85
CA GLN A 29 -4.84 9.03 -25.91
C GLN A 29 -6.34 8.67 -26.04
N LEU A 30 -6.69 7.40 -26.25
CA LEU A 30 -8.06 6.97 -26.62
C LEU A 30 -8.92 6.41 -25.47
N ARG A 31 -8.41 6.32 -24.24
CA ARG A 31 -9.09 5.54 -23.16
C ARG A 31 -9.88 6.38 -22.14
N SER A 32 -10.06 7.68 -22.33
CA SER A 32 -10.52 8.59 -21.25
C SER A 32 -12.03 8.57 -20.95
N LEU A 33 -12.90 8.47 -21.97
CA LEU A 33 -14.37 8.62 -21.78
C LEU A 33 -15.06 7.38 -21.17
N GLU A 34 -14.73 6.18 -21.64
CA GLU A 34 -15.31 4.94 -21.11
C GLU A 34 -14.80 4.65 -19.69
N ASN A 35 -13.50 4.85 -19.45
CA ASN A 35 -12.91 4.69 -18.12
C ASN A 35 -13.49 5.68 -17.10
N GLU A 36 -13.83 6.90 -17.50
CA GLU A 36 -14.52 7.83 -16.61
C GLU A 36 -15.94 7.36 -16.27
N THR A 37 -16.66 6.76 -17.23
CA THR A 37 -17.99 6.19 -16.97
C THR A 37 -17.92 5.05 -15.96
N TYR A 38 -17.04 4.08 -16.16
CA TYR A 38 -16.83 2.97 -15.22
C TYR A 38 -16.39 3.45 -13.84
N PHE A 39 -15.56 4.49 -13.78
CA PHE A 39 -15.18 5.11 -12.52
C PHE A 39 -16.40 5.62 -11.76
N TRP A 40 -17.27 6.39 -12.41
CA TRP A 40 -18.43 6.99 -11.72
C TRP A 40 -19.48 5.95 -11.32
N GLU A 41 -19.67 4.88 -12.10
CA GLU A 41 -20.50 3.75 -11.70
C GLU A 41 -19.96 3.07 -10.45
N ASN A 42 -18.68 2.69 -10.45
CA ASN A 42 -18.03 2.08 -9.30
C ASN A 42 -17.99 3.01 -8.08
N ALA A 43 -17.77 4.30 -8.28
CA ALA A 43 -17.74 5.30 -7.22
C ALA A 43 -19.11 5.43 -6.56
N LYS A 44 -20.18 5.48 -7.35
CA LYS A 44 -21.57 5.52 -6.84
C LYS A 44 -21.88 4.27 -6.01
N ASP A 45 -21.53 3.10 -6.52
CA ASP A 45 -21.79 1.83 -5.85
C ASP A 45 -20.99 1.69 -4.55
N ALA A 46 -19.72 2.10 -4.56
CA ALA A 46 -18.87 2.14 -3.38
C ALA A 46 -19.35 3.16 -2.34
N ALA A 47 -19.78 4.35 -2.78
CA ALA A 47 -20.35 5.38 -1.93
C ALA A 47 -21.66 4.92 -1.25
N GLN A 48 -22.51 4.20 -1.98
CA GLN A 48 -23.73 3.62 -1.41
C GLN A 48 -23.40 2.65 -0.28
N ARG A 49 -22.46 1.71 -0.50
CA ARG A 49 -22.03 0.75 0.52
C ARG A 49 -21.37 1.44 1.71
N LEU A 50 -20.50 2.42 1.46
CA LEU A 50 -19.87 3.21 2.52
C LEU A 50 -20.92 3.96 3.35
N GLY A 51 -21.95 4.51 2.71
CA GLY A 51 -23.06 5.21 3.38
C GLY A 51 -23.82 4.37 4.41
N GLU A 52 -23.82 3.05 4.26
CA GLU A 52 -24.42 2.10 5.20
C GLU A 52 -23.55 1.91 6.47
N ILE A 53 -22.23 2.11 6.36
CA ILE A 53 -21.25 1.83 7.43
C ILE A 53 -20.49 3.04 7.95
N MET A 54 -20.62 4.23 7.35
CA MET A 54 -19.75 5.37 7.71
C MET A 54 -20.08 6.03 9.07
N TYR A 55 -21.18 5.64 9.74
CA TYR A 55 -21.60 6.21 11.02
C TYR A 55 -21.75 5.15 12.11
N HIS A 56 -21.17 5.44 13.27
CA HIS A 56 -21.53 4.77 14.51
C HIS A 56 -23.00 5.08 14.84
N SER A 57 -23.77 4.06 15.22
CA SER A 57 -25.20 4.20 15.42
C SER A 57 -25.63 3.60 16.75
N GLU A 58 -26.32 4.40 17.56
CA GLU A 58 -26.95 3.96 18.80
C GLU A 58 -28.47 3.98 18.63
N ASN A 59 -29.13 2.86 18.94
CA ASN A 59 -30.60 2.74 18.83
C ASN A 59 -31.14 3.16 17.45
N GLY A 60 -30.40 2.87 16.38
CA GLY A 60 -30.75 3.20 14.99
C GLY A 60 -30.53 4.67 14.60
N LYS A 61 -29.93 5.50 15.46
CA LYS A 61 -29.58 6.89 15.15
C LYS A 61 -28.08 7.02 14.93
N LYS A 62 -27.69 7.73 13.87
CA LYS A 62 -26.29 8.08 13.58
C LYS A 62 -25.79 9.06 14.66
N VAL A 63 -24.80 8.65 15.44
CA VAL A 63 -24.27 9.43 16.58
C VAL A 63 -22.98 10.14 16.20
N SER A 64 -22.03 9.43 15.60
CA SER A 64 -20.75 9.97 15.19
C SER A 64 -20.28 9.35 13.88
N GLU A 65 -19.41 10.04 13.15
CA GLU A 65 -18.71 9.44 12.02
C GLU A 65 -17.70 8.42 12.52
N ARG A 66 -17.54 7.32 11.76
CA ARG A 66 -16.42 6.40 11.93
C ARG A 66 -15.16 7.01 11.29
N PHE A 67 -13.99 6.42 11.54
CA PHE A 67 -12.79 6.74 10.77
C PHE A 67 -12.83 5.98 9.44
N LYS A 68 -12.72 6.67 8.31
CA LYS A 68 -12.82 6.07 6.97
C LYS A 68 -11.44 6.03 6.30
N LEU A 69 -11.06 4.88 5.77
CA LEU A 69 -9.74 4.68 5.18
C LEU A 69 -9.88 3.98 3.84
N VAL A 70 -9.17 4.47 2.82
CA VAL A 70 -8.96 3.74 1.57
C VAL A 70 -7.61 3.05 1.65
N GLN A 71 -7.54 1.78 1.25
CA GLN A 71 -6.27 1.08 1.08
C GLN A 71 -6.14 0.64 -0.38
N ILE A 72 -5.01 1.00 -0.98
CA ILE A 72 -4.54 0.50 -2.27
C ILE A 72 -3.28 -0.34 -2.05
N SER A 73 -2.95 -1.20 -3.00
CA SER A 73 -1.73 -1.97 -2.97
C SER A 73 -1.34 -2.41 -4.37
N ASP A 74 -0.06 -2.73 -4.54
CA ASP A 74 0.47 -3.41 -5.72
C ASP A 74 0.03 -2.73 -7.04
N PRO A 75 0.19 -1.40 -7.20
CA PRO A 75 -0.16 -0.76 -8.45
C PRO A 75 0.79 -1.15 -9.59
N HIS A 76 2.02 -1.57 -9.30
CA HIS A 76 2.98 -2.10 -10.29
C HIS A 76 3.09 -1.20 -11.53
N LEU A 77 3.40 0.09 -11.30
CA LEU A 77 3.56 1.03 -12.41
C LEU A 77 4.66 0.55 -13.35
N SER A 78 4.34 0.55 -14.64
CA SER A 78 5.18 0.01 -15.71
C SER A 78 4.88 0.70 -17.04
N ASP A 79 5.63 0.38 -18.09
CA ASP A 79 5.33 0.81 -19.47
C ASP A 79 4.43 -0.17 -20.23
N TYR A 80 4.06 -1.29 -19.61
CA TYR A 80 3.29 -2.35 -20.25
C TYR A 80 1.90 -2.56 -19.63
N SER A 81 1.67 -2.18 -18.36
CA SER A 81 0.34 -2.24 -17.76
C SER A 81 -0.52 -1.10 -18.30
N PRO A 82 -1.62 -1.35 -19.03
CA PRO A 82 -2.39 -0.25 -19.61
C PRO A 82 -3.11 0.58 -18.54
N SER A 83 -3.70 -0.05 -17.53
CA SER A 83 -4.42 0.65 -16.46
C SER A 83 -3.51 1.28 -15.40
N CYS A 84 -2.25 0.84 -15.30
CA CYS A 84 -1.23 1.36 -14.40
C CYS A 84 0.03 1.79 -15.17
N HIS A 85 -0.15 2.34 -16.37
CA HIS A 85 0.98 2.83 -17.16
C HIS A 85 1.64 4.01 -16.45
N TYR A 86 2.96 4.03 -16.32
CA TYR A 86 3.65 5.05 -15.52
C TYR A 86 3.42 6.49 -16.04
N ASP A 87 3.21 6.71 -17.34
CA ASP A 87 2.90 8.06 -17.83
C ASP A 87 1.45 8.52 -17.50
N ASN A 88 0.53 7.58 -17.28
CA ASN A 88 -0.87 7.88 -16.97
C ASN A 88 -1.53 6.69 -16.22
N PRO A 89 -1.27 6.52 -14.91
CA PRO A 89 -1.74 5.37 -14.15
C PRO A 89 -3.20 5.56 -13.74
N ILE A 90 -4.13 5.34 -14.68
CA ILE A 90 -5.56 5.63 -14.54
C ILE A 90 -6.13 5.04 -13.24
N ASN A 91 -5.80 3.79 -12.89
CA ASN A 91 -6.36 3.17 -11.69
C ASN A 91 -5.87 3.80 -10.38
N LEU A 92 -4.62 4.27 -10.34
CA LEU A 92 -4.07 5.03 -9.21
C LEU A 92 -4.76 6.41 -9.11
N ILE A 93 -4.86 7.12 -10.23
CA ILE A 93 -5.54 8.43 -10.31
C ILE A 93 -7.00 8.29 -9.82
N GLN A 94 -7.70 7.24 -10.24
CA GLN A 94 -9.07 6.96 -9.80
C GLN A 94 -9.16 6.69 -8.30
N ALA A 95 -8.21 5.94 -7.72
CA ALA A 95 -8.22 5.68 -6.28
C ALA A 95 -8.04 6.98 -5.47
N VAL A 96 -7.11 7.85 -5.88
CA VAL A 96 -6.93 9.18 -5.28
C VAL A 96 -8.18 10.05 -5.48
N LYS A 97 -8.73 10.10 -6.71
CA LYS A 97 -9.97 10.85 -7.03
C LYS A 97 -11.16 10.39 -6.19
N PHE A 98 -11.31 9.08 -5.96
CA PHE A 98 -12.34 8.54 -5.08
C PHE A 98 -12.14 8.98 -3.63
N ALA A 99 -10.92 8.84 -3.11
CA ALA A 99 -10.63 9.18 -1.73
C ALA A 99 -10.83 10.68 -1.41
N ASN A 100 -10.61 11.55 -2.38
CA ASN A 100 -10.81 13.00 -2.26
C ASN A 100 -12.28 13.47 -2.30
N GLN A 101 -13.25 12.60 -2.58
CA GLN A 101 -14.66 13.00 -2.62
C GLN A 101 -15.13 13.49 -1.25
N GLN A 102 -15.53 14.76 -1.17
CA GLN A 102 -15.85 15.45 0.09
C GLN A 102 -17.01 14.79 0.84
N GLU A 103 -17.99 14.25 0.10
CA GLU A 103 -19.17 13.58 0.62
C GLU A 103 -18.85 12.26 1.33
N LEU A 104 -17.75 11.59 0.94
CA LEU A 104 -17.31 10.33 1.54
C LEU A 104 -16.55 10.55 2.84
N LYS A 105 -15.99 11.76 3.01
CA LYS A 105 -15.24 12.19 4.20
C LYS A 105 -14.13 11.21 4.58
N ILE A 106 -13.43 10.65 3.59
CA ILE A 106 -12.31 9.74 3.82
C ILE A 106 -11.26 10.46 4.67
N ASN A 107 -10.80 9.80 5.73
CA ASN A 107 -9.88 10.37 6.70
C ASN A 107 -8.42 10.13 6.31
N ALA A 108 -8.12 9.02 5.62
CA ALA A 108 -6.79 8.70 5.14
C ALA A 108 -6.80 7.76 3.93
N LEU A 109 -5.69 7.74 3.20
CA LEU A 109 -5.37 6.77 2.14
C LEU A 109 -4.06 6.04 2.49
N ALA A 110 -4.03 4.72 2.35
CA ALA A 110 -2.83 3.91 2.58
C ALA A 110 -2.44 3.13 1.30
N ALA A 111 -1.16 3.14 0.95
CA ALA A 111 -0.58 2.33 -0.12
C ALA A 111 0.39 1.30 0.47
N THR A 112 0.11 0.01 0.29
CA THR A 112 0.84 -1.05 1.01
C THR A 112 1.91 -1.75 0.18
N GLY A 113 2.71 -1.02 -0.59
CA GLY A 113 3.90 -1.52 -1.30
C GLY A 113 3.67 -1.94 -2.75
N ASP A 114 4.78 -2.28 -3.41
CA ASP A 114 4.88 -2.71 -4.81
C ASP A 114 4.36 -1.67 -5.80
N PHE A 115 4.93 -0.48 -5.66
CA PHE A 115 4.58 0.70 -6.44
C PHE A 115 4.97 0.57 -7.91
N ILE A 116 6.05 -0.16 -8.18
CA ILE A 116 6.65 -0.26 -9.51
C ILE A 116 6.85 -1.71 -9.92
N SER A 117 6.77 -1.97 -11.22
CA SER A 117 7.29 -3.22 -11.78
C SER A 117 8.80 -3.15 -12.01
N TYR A 118 9.40 -4.32 -12.21
CA TYR A 118 10.83 -4.41 -12.52
C TYR A 118 11.17 -3.76 -13.87
N SER A 119 12.33 -3.09 -13.91
CA SER A 119 13.02 -2.72 -15.15
C SER A 119 14.52 -2.98 -15.03
N ASP A 120 15.12 -3.48 -16.11
CA ASP A 120 16.57 -3.60 -16.25
C ASP A 120 17.28 -2.24 -16.37
N ASP A 121 16.54 -1.19 -16.74
CA ASP A 121 16.97 0.21 -16.67
C ASP A 121 16.58 0.83 -15.33
N LYS A 122 17.60 1.08 -14.50
CA LYS A 122 17.44 1.73 -13.18
C LYS A 122 16.73 3.07 -13.25
N GLU A 123 17.05 3.93 -14.22
CA GLU A 123 16.42 5.26 -14.28
C GLU A 123 14.96 5.14 -14.75
N LYS A 124 14.64 4.16 -15.58
CA LYS A 124 13.26 3.83 -15.92
C LYS A 124 12.47 3.37 -14.70
N ALA A 125 13.02 2.46 -13.89
CA ALA A 125 12.40 2.04 -12.62
C ALA A 125 12.22 3.23 -11.65
N LYS A 126 13.20 4.12 -11.55
CA LYS A 126 13.07 5.37 -10.77
C LYS A 126 11.99 6.28 -11.34
N ASN A 127 11.79 6.33 -12.65
CA ASN A 127 10.68 7.08 -13.26
C ASN A 127 9.33 6.47 -12.92
N TYR A 128 9.21 5.13 -12.86
CA TYR A 128 7.99 4.48 -12.37
C TYR A 128 7.69 4.90 -10.93
N MET A 129 8.71 4.95 -10.06
CA MET A 129 8.52 5.32 -8.65
C MET A 129 8.20 6.81 -8.48
N ARG A 130 8.86 7.68 -9.26
CA ARG A 130 8.53 9.12 -9.31
C ARG A 130 7.10 9.33 -9.80
N SER A 131 6.66 8.57 -10.79
CA SER A 131 5.28 8.62 -11.28
C SER A 131 4.30 8.18 -10.19
N PHE A 132 4.56 7.06 -9.50
CA PHE A 132 3.74 6.64 -8.37
C PHE A 132 3.63 7.77 -7.34
N ASN A 133 4.76 8.31 -6.88
CA ASN A 133 4.75 9.36 -5.87
C ASN A 133 4.01 10.62 -6.36
N HIS A 134 4.21 11.00 -7.62
CA HIS A 134 3.50 12.10 -8.25
C HIS A 134 2.00 11.88 -8.19
N PHE A 135 1.47 10.80 -8.77
CA PHE A 135 0.02 10.60 -8.85
C PHE A 135 -0.63 10.20 -7.52
N PHE A 136 0.14 9.66 -6.58
CA PHE A 136 -0.33 9.38 -5.23
C PHE A 136 -0.54 10.65 -4.40
N LEU A 137 0.28 11.69 -4.62
CA LEU A 137 0.21 12.96 -3.90
C LEU A 137 -0.47 14.09 -4.69
N TRP A 138 -0.45 14.02 -6.02
CA TRP A 138 -1.00 15.06 -6.90
C TRP A 138 -2.52 15.14 -6.76
N GLU A 139 -3.01 16.35 -6.48
CA GLU A 139 -4.40 16.62 -6.15
C GLU A 139 -4.95 15.77 -5.00
N ASN A 140 -4.09 15.21 -4.13
CA ASN A 140 -4.49 14.45 -2.96
C ASN A 140 -4.54 15.34 -1.71
N PHE A 141 -5.76 15.60 -1.23
CA PHE A 141 -6.01 16.55 -0.15
C PHE A 141 -6.22 15.87 1.22
N ILE A 142 -6.09 14.54 1.29
CA ILE A 142 -6.25 13.78 2.53
C ILE A 142 -4.93 13.15 2.97
N PRO A 143 -4.68 13.02 4.29
CA PRO A 143 -3.48 12.36 4.80
C PRO A 143 -3.25 10.99 4.14
N SER A 144 -2.07 10.80 3.55
CA SER A 144 -1.75 9.62 2.77
C SER A 144 -0.44 8.99 3.22
N PHE A 145 -0.43 7.66 3.29
CA PHE A 145 0.65 6.90 3.89
C PHE A 145 1.05 5.73 3.00
N ALA A 146 2.34 5.41 2.96
CA ALA A 146 2.89 4.39 2.09
C ALA A 146 3.94 3.57 2.85
N CYS A 147 3.94 2.25 2.69
CA CYS A 147 5.06 1.38 3.05
C CYS A 147 5.60 0.71 1.80
N THR A 148 6.90 0.42 1.76
CA THR A 148 7.56 -0.24 0.62
C THR A 148 7.16 -1.71 0.49
N GLY A 149 7.22 -2.23 -0.74
CA GLY A 149 7.09 -3.65 -1.09
C GLY A 149 8.36 -4.22 -1.72
N ASN A 150 8.36 -5.52 -2.00
CA ASN A 150 9.54 -6.25 -2.46
C ASN A 150 10.03 -5.80 -3.85
N HIS A 151 9.14 -5.27 -4.70
CA HIS A 151 9.48 -4.76 -6.02
C HIS A 151 10.10 -3.35 -5.99
N ASP A 152 9.92 -2.58 -4.92
CA ASP A 152 10.26 -1.14 -4.91
C ASP A 152 11.77 -0.86 -4.91
N CYS A 153 12.60 -1.82 -4.52
CA CYS A 153 14.05 -1.71 -4.69
C CYS A 153 14.53 -2.04 -6.12
N ASN A 154 13.62 -2.41 -7.02
CA ASN A 154 13.92 -2.84 -8.40
C ASN A 154 15.00 -3.94 -8.47
N MET A 155 14.97 -4.87 -7.53
CA MET A 155 15.93 -5.95 -7.47
C MET A 155 15.41 -7.17 -8.23
N ASP A 156 16.14 -7.64 -9.24
CA ASP A 156 15.93 -8.93 -9.89
C ASP A 156 17.17 -9.81 -9.69
N GLY A 157 17.00 -10.91 -8.96
CA GLY A 157 18.10 -11.83 -8.65
C GLY A 157 19.29 -11.16 -7.91
N ASN A 158 20.51 -11.38 -8.43
CA ASN A 158 21.77 -10.87 -7.85
C ASN A 158 22.30 -9.61 -8.58
N ALA A 159 21.52 -9.00 -9.48
CA ALA A 159 21.99 -7.93 -10.34
C ALA A 159 21.97 -6.57 -9.60
N ASN A 160 23.09 -6.18 -9.01
CA ASN A 160 23.23 -4.91 -8.27
C ASN A 160 23.07 -3.64 -9.15
N ALA A 161 23.15 -3.73 -10.48
CA ALA A 161 23.24 -2.55 -11.34
C ALA A 161 21.91 -1.78 -11.48
N SER A 162 20.77 -2.48 -11.43
CA SER A 162 19.43 -1.91 -11.57
C SER A 162 18.77 -1.53 -10.24
N VAL A 163 19.38 -1.91 -9.11
CA VAL A 163 18.82 -1.71 -7.77
C VAL A 163 18.71 -0.23 -7.42
N ILE A 164 17.53 0.18 -6.97
CA ILE A 164 17.27 1.48 -6.37
C ILE A 164 17.68 1.40 -4.90
N THR A 165 18.61 2.25 -4.48
CA THR A 165 19.13 2.25 -3.12
C THR A 165 18.12 2.84 -2.15
N LYS A 166 18.25 2.50 -0.86
CA LYS A 166 17.45 3.08 0.23
C LYS A 166 17.40 4.62 0.18
N ALA A 167 18.53 5.27 -0.05
CA ALA A 167 18.63 6.73 -0.14
C ALA A 167 17.90 7.29 -1.37
N GLU A 168 17.94 6.60 -2.52
CA GLU A 168 17.20 7.01 -3.71
C GLU A 168 15.69 6.81 -3.54
N ILE A 169 15.26 5.72 -2.90
CA ILE A 169 13.84 5.53 -2.52
C ILE A 169 13.41 6.68 -1.60
N HIS A 170 14.24 7.01 -0.60
CA HIS A 170 13.96 8.09 0.34
C HIS A 170 13.77 9.44 -0.36
N GLU A 171 14.71 9.78 -1.25
CA GLU A 171 14.68 11.03 -2.04
C GLU A 171 13.45 11.10 -2.96
N ILE A 172 13.00 9.98 -3.52
CA ILE A 172 11.85 9.95 -4.42
C ILE A 172 10.53 10.04 -3.64
N LEU A 173 10.36 9.25 -2.57
CA LEU A 173 9.10 9.11 -1.85
C LEU A 173 8.86 10.22 -0.82
N PHE A 174 9.89 10.65 -0.09
CA PHE A 174 9.73 11.53 1.07
C PHE A 174 10.15 12.97 0.79
N THR A 175 9.66 13.53 -0.32
CA THR A 175 9.87 14.94 -0.71
C THR A 175 8.99 15.91 0.11
N GLU A 176 9.21 17.23 -0.02
CA GLU A 176 8.51 18.30 0.74
C GLU A 176 6.97 18.33 0.59
N ASN A 177 6.38 17.49 -0.27
CA ASN A 177 4.96 17.49 -0.64
C ASN A 177 4.10 16.41 0.05
N ASN A 178 4.54 15.86 1.18
CA ASN A 178 3.71 14.96 1.97
C ASN A 178 2.49 15.71 2.52
N ASN A 179 1.29 15.17 2.32
CA ASN A 179 0.03 15.75 2.81
C ASN A 179 -0.28 15.36 4.28
N ALA A 180 0.74 14.91 5.01
CA ALA A 180 0.70 14.61 6.43
C ALA A 180 2.06 14.92 7.09
N THR A 181 2.05 15.21 8.39
CA THR A 181 3.28 15.37 9.18
C THR A 181 3.83 13.98 9.53
N LEU A 182 4.98 13.64 8.95
CA LEU A 182 5.64 12.37 9.19
C LEU A 182 6.69 12.52 10.29
N HIS A 183 6.64 11.63 11.28
CA HIS A 183 7.69 11.45 12.28
C HIS A 183 8.62 10.32 11.81
N GLN A 184 9.63 10.73 11.05
CA GLN A 184 10.55 9.85 10.33
C GLN A 184 11.98 10.08 10.84
N PRO A 185 12.75 9.02 11.15
CA PRO A 185 14.18 9.19 11.40
C PRO A 185 14.93 9.62 10.14
N ASP A 186 16.01 10.38 10.31
CA ASP A 186 16.76 10.97 9.21
C ASP A 186 17.23 9.91 8.19
N GLY A 187 16.82 10.07 6.92
CA GLY A 187 17.24 9.19 5.81
C GLY A 187 16.60 7.79 5.81
N GLU A 188 15.60 7.56 6.67
CA GLU A 188 14.89 6.29 6.78
C GLU A 188 13.57 6.29 6.00
N ASN A 189 13.09 5.11 5.56
CA ASN A 189 11.84 4.99 4.80
C ASN A 189 10.65 4.50 5.63
N TYR A 190 10.85 4.31 6.94
CA TYR A 190 9.81 4.00 7.91
C TYR A 190 9.53 5.22 8.79
N TYR A 191 8.29 5.37 9.22
CA TYR A 191 7.82 6.56 9.93
C TYR A 191 6.49 6.29 10.64
N TYR A 192 6.08 7.22 11.51
CA TYR A 192 4.69 7.26 11.98
C TYR A 192 4.03 8.61 11.72
N ALA A 193 2.71 8.64 11.71
CA ALA A 193 1.92 9.87 11.61
C ALA A 193 0.60 9.70 12.35
N ASP A 194 0.12 10.77 13.00
CA ASP A 194 -1.14 10.77 13.74
C ASP A 194 -2.24 11.51 12.96
N VAL A 195 -3.40 10.87 12.81
CA VAL A 195 -4.57 11.44 12.14
C VAL A 195 -5.71 11.57 13.15
N ALA A 196 -6.38 12.72 13.17
CA ALA A 196 -7.53 12.93 14.05
C ALA A 196 -8.63 11.90 13.79
N ASN A 197 -9.12 11.28 14.86
CA ASN A 197 -10.25 10.35 14.80
C ASN A 197 -11.57 11.11 14.98
N PRO A 198 -12.55 10.99 14.05
CA PRO A 198 -13.87 11.60 14.22
C PRO A 198 -14.64 11.18 15.48
N GLN A 199 -14.28 10.05 16.09
CA GLN A 199 -14.85 9.58 17.36
C GLN A 199 -14.05 10.06 18.60
N GLY A 200 -13.05 10.91 18.40
CA GLY A 200 -12.16 11.42 19.44
C GLY A 200 -10.80 10.71 19.47
N GLY A 201 -9.75 11.45 19.85
CA GLY A 201 -8.38 10.95 19.87
C GLY A 201 -7.73 10.91 18.48
N TYR A 202 -6.78 9.99 18.30
CA TYR A 202 -5.96 9.88 17.10
C TYR A 202 -5.80 8.43 16.65
N ILE A 203 -5.72 8.22 15.33
CA ILE A 203 -5.20 6.99 14.75
C ILE A 203 -3.77 7.25 14.29
N ARG A 204 -2.83 6.53 14.90
CA ARG A 204 -1.43 6.48 14.49
C ARG A 204 -1.25 5.45 13.39
N PHE A 205 -0.77 5.91 12.24
CA PHE A 205 -0.25 5.05 11.19
C PHE A 205 1.24 4.85 11.42
N ILE A 206 1.70 3.60 11.41
CA ILE A 206 3.13 3.25 11.45
C ILE A 206 3.44 2.52 10.16
N ALA A 207 4.27 3.11 9.30
CA ALA A 207 4.73 2.48 8.07
C ALA A 207 6.08 1.82 8.31
N LEU A 208 6.16 0.51 8.09
CA LEU A 208 7.41 -0.25 8.17
C LEU A 208 8.05 -0.39 6.79
N ASP A 209 9.38 -0.35 6.73
CA ASP A 209 10.15 -0.57 5.50
C ASP A 209 10.71 -1.99 5.51
N MET A 210 10.14 -2.87 4.69
CA MET A 210 10.59 -4.26 4.58
C MET A 210 11.85 -4.44 3.70
N LEU A 211 12.37 -3.33 3.17
CA LEU A 211 13.62 -3.25 2.41
C LEU A 211 14.78 -2.77 3.27
N ASP A 212 14.55 -2.52 4.56
CA ASP A 212 15.52 -1.89 5.44
C ASP A 212 16.62 -2.87 5.85
N GLN A 213 17.66 -2.86 5.04
CA GLN A 213 18.90 -3.58 5.25
C GLN A 213 20.10 -2.66 5.03
N PRO A 214 21.23 -2.91 5.71
CA PRO A 214 22.40 -2.02 5.66
C PRO A 214 23.04 -1.90 4.25
N THR A 215 22.86 -2.91 3.39
CA THR A 215 23.34 -2.96 1.99
C THR A 215 22.41 -3.85 1.16
N THR A 216 22.69 -4.08 -0.13
CA THR A 216 22.00 -5.05 -1.00
C THR A 216 22.34 -6.52 -0.68
N ARG A 217 22.40 -6.87 0.62
CA ARG A 217 22.88 -8.18 1.10
C ARG A 217 21.87 -9.29 0.83
N TYR A 218 20.60 -9.01 1.07
CA TYR A 218 19.49 -9.91 0.84
C TYR A 218 18.77 -9.52 -0.43
N ASN A 219 18.34 -10.52 -1.18
CA ASN A 219 17.46 -10.29 -2.30
C ASN A 219 16.07 -9.95 -1.78
N THR A 220 15.75 -8.67 -1.70
CA THR A 220 14.49 -8.16 -1.14
C THR A 220 13.28 -8.44 -2.00
N LEU A 221 13.46 -8.87 -3.27
CA LEU A 221 12.38 -9.42 -4.08
C LEU A 221 11.75 -10.67 -3.44
N HIS A 222 12.55 -11.43 -2.69
CA HIS A 222 12.13 -12.70 -2.09
C HIS A 222 12.34 -12.75 -0.58
N ASN A 223 12.95 -11.74 0.03
CA ASN A 223 13.30 -11.78 1.44
C ASN A 223 12.84 -10.50 2.14
N VAL A 224 11.94 -10.65 3.09
CA VAL A 224 11.52 -9.59 4.01
C VAL A 224 12.60 -9.39 5.04
N ILE A 225 13.02 -8.13 5.22
CA ILE A 225 13.98 -7.76 6.24
C ILE A 225 13.57 -6.45 6.91
N PHE A 226 13.72 -6.44 8.23
CA PHE A 226 13.65 -5.24 9.04
C PHE A 226 14.97 -5.15 9.80
N SER A 227 15.64 -3.99 9.76
CA SER A 227 16.89 -3.80 10.49
C SER A 227 16.65 -3.85 12.01
N SER A 228 17.74 -4.06 12.77
CA SER A 228 17.63 -3.96 14.23
C SER A 228 17.25 -2.54 14.64
N GLU A 229 17.73 -1.54 13.91
CA GLU A 229 17.48 -0.12 14.13
C GLU A 229 15.99 0.20 13.98
N GLN A 230 15.34 -0.27 12.91
CA GLN A 230 13.90 -0.09 12.72
C GLN A 230 13.08 -0.81 13.78
N ILE A 231 13.45 -2.03 14.16
CA ILE A 231 12.75 -2.75 15.23
C ILE A 231 12.88 -2.04 16.57
N GLN A 232 14.05 -1.48 16.89
CA GLN A 232 14.23 -0.66 18.08
C GLN A 232 13.45 0.65 17.99
N TRP A 233 13.42 1.31 16.83
CA TRP A 233 12.60 2.49 16.60
C TRP A 233 11.10 2.20 16.78
N LEU A 234 10.60 1.09 16.26
CA LEU A 234 9.20 0.67 16.44
C LEU A 234 8.86 0.57 17.94
N ILE A 235 9.74 -0.07 18.71
CA ILE A 235 9.54 -0.32 20.15
C ILE A 235 9.71 0.95 20.98
N GLN A 236 10.74 1.76 20.70
CA GLN A 236 11.15 2.86 21.58
C GLN A 236 10.52 4.21 21.19
N VAL A 237 10.13 4.37 19.93
CA VAL A 237 9.64 5.64 19.36
C VAL A 237 8.21 5.45 18.87
N ALA A 238 7.97 4.67 17.82
CA ALA A 238 6.68 4.66 17.13
C ALA A 238 5.50 4.22 18.02
N LEU A 239 5.73 3.23 18.89
CA LEU A 239 4.71 2.72 19.84
C LEU A 239 4.69 3.47 21.18
N LYS A 240 5.54 4.47 21.39
CA LYS A 240 5.74 5.10 22.70
C LYS A 240 5.65 6.61 22.71
N GLU A 241 6.35 7.27 21.78
CA GLU A 241 6.50 8.71 21.80
C GLU A 241 5.16 9.41 21.52
N GLY A 242 4.72 10.25 22.46
CA GLY A 242 3.43 10.94 22.38
C GLY A 242 2.19 10.04 22.47
N MET A 243 2.36 8.72 22.64
CA MET A 243 1.27 7.76 22.72
C MET A 243 0.47 7.95 24.01
N THR A 244 -0.87 8.00 23.91
CA THR A 244 -1.79 8.09 25.06
C THR A 244 -2.91 7.05 24.96
N ASP A 245 -3.79 6.97 25.96
CA ASP A 245 -5.02 6.17 25.92
C ASP A 245 -5.98 6.55 24.78
N ASN A 246 -5.94 7.81 24.34
CA ASN A 246 -6.68 8.29 23.18
C ASN A 246 -6.07 7.95 21.80
N HIS A 247 -5.01 7.14 21.75
CA HIS A 247 -4.40 6.72 20.49
C HIS A 247 -4.78 5.28 20.13
N SER A 248 -5.13 5.08 18.87
CA SER A 248 -5.27 3.77 18.24
C SER A 248 -4.21 3.59 17.15
N VAL A 249 -3.77 2.36 16.85
CA VAL A 249 -2.62 2.10 15.98
C VAL A 249 -3.01 1.21 14.80
N ILE A 250 -2.63 1.64 13.60
CA ILE A 250 -2.65 0.85 12.37
C ILE A 250 -1.20 0.73 11.88
N ILE A 251 -0.77 -0.48 11.53
CA ILE A 251 0.58 -0.73 11.00
C ILE A 251 0.49 -1.12 9.53
N LEU A 252 1.28 -0.46 8.69
CA LEU A 252 1.43 -0.77 7.27
C LEU A 252 2.67 -1.64 7.09
N THR A 253 2.48 -2.80 6.47
CA THR A 253 3.55 -3.72 6.08
C THR A 253 3.10 -4.47 4.84
N HIS A 254 3.96 -4.58 3.84
CA HIS A 254 3.55 -5.17 2.57
C HIS A 254 3.29 -6.69 2.68
N TYR A 255 4.20 -7.46 3.29
CA TYR A 255 4.06 -8.91 3.35
C TYR A 255 3.05 -9.39 4.40
N PRO A 256 2.28 -10.46 4.11
CA PRO A 256 1.42 -11.12 5.08
C PRO A 256 2.21 -11.62 6.30
N LEU A 257 1.72 -11.33 7.50
CA LEU A 257 2.31 -11.76 8.77
C LEU A 257 1.85 -13.18 9.14
N GLN A 258 2.28 -14.17 8.35
CA GLN A 258 2.00 -15.59 8.56
C GLN A 258 3.24 -16.44 8.23
N PRO A 259 3.30 -17.71 8.67
CA PRO A 259 4.32 -18.64 8.20
C PRO A 259 4.29 -18.77 6.67
N TYR A 260 5.46 -18.98 6.05
CA TYR A 260 5.53 -19.30 4.62
C TYR A 260 4.84 -20.64 4.31
N SER A 261 4.08 -20.68 3.21
CA SER A 261 3.36 -21.87 2.76
C SER A 261 3.43 -22.05 1.25
N GLY A 262 4.36 -22.87 0.76
CA GLY A 262 4.52 -23.17 -0.68
C GLY A 262 3.36 -23.92 -1.34
N ASN A 263 2.40 -24.45 -0.57
CA ASN A 263 1.14 -25.04 -1.07
C ASN A 263 -0.06 -24.08 -0.95
N ALA A 264 0.18 -22.80 -0.68
CA ALA A 264 -0.85 -21.76 -0.58
C ALA A 264 -1.89 -21.94 0.56
N SER A 265 -1.51 -22.61 1.66
CA SER A 265 -2.36 -22.70 2.87
C SER A 265 -2.38 -21.42 3.73
N THR A 266 -1.44 -20.50 3.49
CA THR A 266 -1.38 -19.14 4.05
C THR A 266 -1.22 -18.15 2.91
N TYR A 267 -1.48 -16.86 3.14
CA TYR A 267 -1.33 -15.85 2.09
C TYR A 267 0.14 -15.53 1.72
N LEU A 268 1.10 -15.98 2.52
CA LEU A 268 2.52 -15.94 2.18
C LEU A 268 2.94 -17.22 1.43
N CYS A 269 2.80 -17.26 0.10
CA CYS A 269 3.22 -18.42 -0.72
C CYS A 269 4.55 -18.23 -1.46
N ASP A 270 5.07 -17.01 -1.46
CA ASP A 270 6.28 -16.60 -2.14
C ASP A 270 7.02 -15.58 -1.28
N GLY A 271 8.34 -15.58 -1.41
CA GLY A 271 9.25 -14.91 -0.50
C GLY A 271 9.35 -15.54 0.90
N ASN A 272 10.16 -14.95 1.76
CA ASN A 272 10.39 -15.43 3.12
C ASN A 272 10.85 -14.32 4.05
N TYR A 273 10.66 -14.49 5.36
CA TYR A 273 11.23 -13.56 6.32
C TYR A 273 12.65 -13.97 6.71
N MET A 274 13.56 -12.99 6.79
CA MET A 274 14.91 -13.23 7.29
C MET A 274 14.95 -13.49 8.80
N HIS A 275 14.01 -12.93 9.55
CA HIS A 275 13.73 -13.23 10.95
C HIS A 275 12.35 -13.91 11.05
N PRO A 276 11.94 -14.55 12.16
CA PRO A 276 10.61 -15.14 12.24
C PRO A 276 9.51 -14.10 11.93
N TRP A 277 8.55 -14.48 11.07
CA TRP A 277 7.39 -13.65 10.72
C TRP A 277 6.63 -13.14 11.96
N SER A 278 6.71 -13.88 13.08
CA SER A 278 6.06 -13.55 14.35
C SER A 278 6.71 -12.39 15.10
N MET A 279 7.89 -11.89 14.69
CA MET A 279 8.63 -10.87 15.45
C MET A 279 7.82 -9.59 15.69
N ILE A 280 7.24 -9.00 14.63
CA ILE A 280 6.40 -7.81 14.75
C ILE A 280 5.08 -8.14 15.49
N PRO A 281 4.33 -9.20 15.13
CA PRO A 281 3.15 -9.61 15.89
C PRO A 281 3.38 -9.82 17.39
N GLU A 282 4.48 -10.43 17.80
CA GLU A 282 4.79 -10.65 19.22
C GLU A 282 5.13 -9.32 19.93
N ILE A 283 5.79 -8.37 19.26
CA ILE A 283 5.99 -7.00 19.79
C ILE A 283 4.63 -6.33 20.03
N ILE A 284 3.72 -6.42 19.06
CA ILE A 284 2.38 -5.83 19.16
C ILE A 284 1.53 -6.56 20.20
N GLU A 285 1.69 -7.87 20.36
CA GLU A 285 1.05 -8.66 21.42
C GLU A 285 1.47 -8.15 22.80
N ALA A 286 2.77 -7.85 22.97
CA ALA A 286 3.29 -7.27 24.21
C ALA A 286 2.74 -5.86 24.45
N PHE A 287 2.67 -5.04 23.41
CA PHE A 287 2.09 -3.68 23.45
C PHE A 287 0.63 -3.69 23.89
N ARG A 288 -0.23 -4.43 23.20
CA ARG A 288 -1.66 -4.50 23.53
C ARG A 288 -1.94 -5.22 24.85
N GLY A 289 -1.05 -6.13 25.24
CA GLY A 289 -1.11 -6.85 26.50
C GLY A 289 -0.57 -6.04 27.70
N ARG A 290 0.08 -4.90 27.46
CA ARG A 290 0.78 -4.10 28.47
C ARG A 290 1.79 -4.93 29.25
N THR A 291 2.65 -5.62 28.52
CA THR A 291 3.65 -6.54 29.09
C THR A 291 5.05 -6.25 28.54
N THR A 292 6.04 -6.90 29.12
CA THR A 292 7.41 -6.89 28.59
C THR A 292 7.62 -8.02 27.58
N LEU A 293 8.49 -7.81 26.61
CA LEU A 293 9.00 -8.84 25.70
C LEU A 293 10.52 -8.79 25.69
N ASN A 294 11.17 -9.87 26.13
CA ASN A 294 12.61 -10.07 26.00
C ASN A 294 12.88 -11.36 25.22
N LYS A 295 13.24 -11.22 23.94
CA LYS A 295 13.40 -12.37 23.03
C LYS A 295 14.48 -12.09 21.98
N ILE A 296 15.15 -13.15 21.53
CA ILE A 296 16.09 -13.10 20.42
C ILE A 296 15.45 -13.79 19.21
N TYR A 297 15.26 -13.02 18.15
CA TYR A 297 14.76 -13.49 16.87
C TYR A 297 15.93 -13.85 15.97
N LYS A 298 16.03 -15.14 15.63
CA LYS A 298 17.15 -15.66 14.86
C LYS A 298 17.03 -15.27 13.39
N ASN A 299 18.09 -14.73 12.82
CA ASN A 299 18.18 -14.60 11.37
C ASN A 299 18.35 -16.00 10.75
N ARG A 300 17.66 -16.25 9.63
CA ARG A 300 17.61 -17.54 8.95
C ARG A 300 18.96 -17.98 8.38
N SER A 301 19.78 -17.02 7.96
CA SER A 301 21.03 -17.29 7.22
C SER A 301 22.28 -16.89 7.98
N ILE A 302 22.23 -15.80 8.77
CA ILE A 302 23.42 -15.18 9.38
C ILE A 302 23.22 -14.98 10.88
N ARG A 303 23.81 -15.85 11.70
CA ARG A 303 23.64 -15.82 13.18
C ARG A 303 24.02 -14.49 13.84
N THR A 304 24.98 -13.75 13.30
CA THR A 304 25.42 -12.44 13.83
C THR A 304 24.39 -11.33 13.60
N GLU A 305 23.35 -11.59 12.80
CA GLU A 305 22.27 -10.64 12.48
C GLU A 305 20.96 -11.00 13.20
N ASN A 306 21.04 -11.82 14.25
CA ASN A 306 19.89 -12.01 15.14
C ASN A 306 19.48 -10.67 15.76
N ILE A 307 18.18 -10.42 15.86
CA ILE A 307 17.65 -9.22 16.51
C ILE A 307 17.27 -9.57 17.94
N ARG A 308 17.79 -8.79 18.88
CA ARG A 308 17.36 -8.83 20.29
C ARG A 308 16.29 -7.78 20.50
N VAL A 309 15.11 -8.22 20.90
CA VAL A 309 13.97 -7.37 21.26
C VAL A 309 13.91 -7.29 22.78
N GLU A 310 13.94 -6.05 23.29
CA GLU A 310 13.75 -5.72 24.69
C GLU A 310 12.72 -4.60 24.77
N ALA A 311 11.45 -5.00 24.85
CA ALA A 311 10.33 -4.09 24.95
C ALA A 311 9.73 -4.14 26.35
N ASP A 312 9.36 -2.97 26.87
CA ASP A 312 8.54 -2.82 28.07
C ASP A 312 7.38 -1.89 27.74
N PHE A 313 6.18 -2.45 27.75
CA PHE A 313 4.93 -1.75 27.50
C PHE A 313 4.01 -1.69 28.73
N SER A 314 4.54 -1.98 29.93
CA SER A 314 3.72 -2.14 31.16
C SER A 314 2.91 -0.89 31.51
N ASP A 315 3.45 0.30 31.22
CA ASP A 315 2.82 1.59 31.51
C ASP A 315 2.12 2.24 30.29
N TYR A 316 2.06 1.55 29.14
CA TYR A 316 1.53 2.10 27.89
C TYR A 316 0.02 1.88 27.74
N GLN A 317 -0.64 2.80 27.02
CA GLN A 317 -2.11 2.90 27.02
C GLN A 317 -2.77 2.92 25.64
N GLY A 318 -2.02 2.95 24.54
CA GLY A 318 -2.59 2.94 23.19
C GLY A 318 -3.26 1.60 22.83
N GLU A 319 -4.15 1.65 21.84
CA GLU A 319 -4.91 0.50 21.36
C GLU A 319 -4.45 0.06 19.97
N PHE A 320 -4.33 -1.25 19.70
CA PHE A 320 -3.98 -1.75 18.38
C PHE A 320 -5.24 -2.11 17.58
N ILE A 321 -5.37 -1.61 16.36
CA ILE A 321 -6.50 -1.88 15.47
C ILE A 321 -6.18 -3.06 14.54
N CYS A 322 -5.23 -2.88 13.62
CA CYS A 322 -4.92 -3.89 12.60
C CYS A 322 -3.61 -3.62 11.86
N TYR A 323 -3.21 -4.61 11.07
CA TYR A 323 -2.25 -4.47 9.99
C TYR A 323 -2.95 -4.31 8.64
N LEU A 324 -2.36 -3.50 7.77
CA LEU A 324 -2.71 -3.40 6.35
C LEU A 324 -1.52 -3.84 5.52
N GLY A 325 -1.75 -4.73 4.54
CA GLY A 325 -0.72 -5.22 3.63
C GLY A 325 -1.21 -5.56 2.23
N GLY A 326 -0.29 -6.10 1.42
CA GLY A 326 -0.43 -6.37 -0.01
C GLY A 326 0.15 -7.72 -0.41
N HIS A 327 0.98 -7.74 -1.45
CA HIS A 327 1.85 -8.84 -1.93
C HIS A 327 1.08 -10.02 -2.54
N ALA A 328 0.05 -10.53 -1.86
CA ALA A 328 -0.72 -11.69 -2.32
C ALA A 328 -1.70 -11.36 -3.47
N HIS A 329 -1.82 -10.07 -3.85
CA HIS A 329 -2.71 -9.56 -4.89
C HIS A 329 -4.15 -10.07 -4.77
N CYS A 330 -4.67 -10.12 -3.53
CA CYS A 330 -6.01 -10.62 -3.25
C CYS A 330 -6.67 -9.90 -2.06
N ASP A 331 -8.00 -9.95 -2.03
CA ASP A 331 -8.78 -9.47 -0.89
C ASP A 331 -8.84 -10.55 0.19
N ALA A 332 -8.16 -10.30 1.30
CA ALA A 332 -8.14 -11.22 2.43
C ALA A 332 -8.26 -10.50 3.77
N SER A 333 -8.93 -11.13 4.72
CA SER A 333 -8.97 -10.69 6.12
C SER A 333 -8.72 -11.90 6.99
N PHE A 334 -7.68 -11.88 7.82
CA PHE A 334 -7.31 -13.02 8.64
C PHE A 334 -6.85 -12.62 10.03
N SER A 335 -6.93 -13.58 10.96
CA SER A 335 -6.35 -13.49 12.28
C SER A 335 -4.86 -13.84 12.23
N ILE A 336 -4.04 -13.12 12.98
CA ILE A 336 -2.70 -13.60 13.34
C ILE A 336 -2.85 -14.59 14.50
N GLU A 337 -2.48 -15.84 14.23
CA GLU A 337 -2.56 -16.95 15.19
C GLU A 337 -1.16 -17.47 15.55
N ASP A 338 -1.07 -18.44 16.46
CA ASP A 338 0.18 -19.15 16.80
C ASP A 338 1.33 -18.30 17.34
N LEU A 339 1.03 -17.17 17.98
CA LEU A 339 2.04 -16.36 18.69
C LEU A 339 2.42 -16.99 20.03
N GLU A 340 3.72 -17.10 20.31
CA GLU A 340 4.22 -17.69 21.56
C GLU A 340 3.78 -16.91 22.81
N ASN A 341 3.68 -15.59 22.72
CA ASN A 341 3.25 -14.71 23.81
C ASN A 341 1.76 -14.32 23.72
N ARG A 342 0.94 -15.08 22.96
CA ARG A 342 -0.48 -14.77 22.76
C ARG A 342 -1.21 -14.57 24.08
N ASN A 343 -1.85 -13.41 24.23
CA ASN A 343 -2.77 -13.14 25.33
C ASN A 343 -4.17 -13.67 24.97
N SER A 344 -4.62 -14.70 25.68
CA SER A 344 -5.92 -15.34 25.46
C SER A 344 -7.11 -14.47 25.86
N SER A 345 -6.90 -13.40 26.64
CA SER A 345 -7.94 -12.43 27.01
C SER A 345 -8.20 -11.39 25.92
N LEU A 346 -7.37 -11.36 24.86
CA LEU A 346 -7.52 -10.45 23.73
C LEU A 346 -7.93 -11.22 22.47
N LEU A 347 -8.73 -10.57 21.62
CA LEU A 347 -9.04 -11.10 20.29
C LEU A 347 -7.75 -11.29 19.47
N PRO A 348 -7.69 -12.20 18.49
CA PRO A 348 -6.54 -12.30 17.61
C PRO A 348 -6.28 -10.97 16.90
N GLN A 349 -4.99 -10.62 16.71
CA GLN A 349 -4.62 -9.47 15.88
C GLN A 349 -5.18 -9.67 14.47
N ARG A 350 -5.54 -8.58 13.78
CA ARG A 350 -6.15 -8.64 12.45
C ARG A 350 -5.21 -8.10 11.39
N MET A 351 -5.13 -8.79 10.26
CA MET A 351 -4.48 -8.28 9.06
C MET A 351 -5.44 -8.29 7.88
N PHE A 352 -5.36 -7.22 7.10
CA PHE A 352 -6.14 -7.05 5.88
C PHE A 352 -5.20 -6.92 4.68
N LEU A 353 -5.39 -7.78 3.69
CA LEU A 353 -4.72 -7.67 2.40
C LEU A 353 -5.63 -6.98 1.40
N CYS A 354 -5.05 -6.09 0.60
CA CYS A 354 -5.73 -5.48 -0.53
C CYS A 354 -5.31 -6.20 -1.81
N THR A 355 -6.26 -6.38 -2.73
CA THR A 355 -5.92 -6.74 -4.10
C THR A 355 -5.09 -5.64 -4.78
N ASN A 356 -4.42 -6.02 -5.86
CA ASN A 356 -3.62 -5.12 -6.69
C ASN A 356 -4.48 -4.14 -7.51
N LEU A 357 -3.92 -3.03 -8.02
CA LEU A 357 -4.73 -2.08 -8.82
C LEU A 357 -4.93 -2.50 -10.28
N ALA A 358 -4.06 -3.33 -10.88
CA ALA A 358 -4.09 -3.61 -12.32
C ALA A 358 -4.65 -5.02 -12.69
N PRO A 359 -5.50 -5.18 -13.71
CA PRO A 359 -5.90 -6.51 -14.20
C PRO A 359 -4.72 -7.34 -14.73
N SER A 360 -3.73 -6.67 -15.31
CA SER A 360 -2.48 -7.25 -15.85
C SER A 360 -1.64 -7.96 -14.79
N GLU A 361 -1.72 -7.53 -13.54
CA GLU A 361 -0.92 -8.05 -12.42
C GLU A 361 -1.75 -8.90 -11.45
N LYS A 362 -2.95 -9.37 -11.84
CA LYS A 362 -3.83 -10.09 -10.91
C LYS A 362 -3.20 -11.37 -10.36
N GLY A 363 -3.30 -11.59 -9.05
CA GLY A 363 -2.78 -12.80 -8.40
C GLY A 363 -3.48 -14.06 -8.89
N GLN A 364 -2.74 -15.04 -9.42
CA GLN A 364 -3.35 -16.25 -10.01
C GLN A 364 -3.79 -17.29 -8.98
N ILE A 365 -3.22 -17.26 -7.77
CA ILE A 365 -3.41 -18.30 -6.75
C ILE A 365 -4.64 -18.01 -5.88
N TYR A 366 -4.75 -16.78 -5.36
CA TYR A 366 -5.78 -16.41 -4.38
C TYR A 366 -6.89 -15.54 -4.95
N ASN A 367 -6.65 -14.86 -6.07
CA ASN A 367 -7.64 -13.95 -6.63
C ASN A 367 -8.63 -14.73 -7.49
N SER A 368 -9.86 -14.86 -6.99
CA SER A 368 -10.96 -15.50 -7.72
C SER A 368 -11.83 -14.49 -8.46
N VAL A 369 -11.45 -13.20 -8.51
CA VAL A 369 -12.23 -12.15 -9.15
C VAL A 369 -11.74 -11.97 -10.59
N GLU A 370 -12.63 -12.15 -11.56
CA GLU A 370 -12.32 -11.85 -12.95
C GLU A 370 -12.18 -10.34 -13.15
N ARG A 371 -11.05 -9.95 -13.74
CA ARG A 371 -10.71 -8.55 -14.02
C ARG A 371 -10.34 -8.41 -15.48
N THR A 372 -10.85 -7.35 -16.09
CA THR A 372 -10.66 -7.02 -17.50
C THR A 372 -10.23 -5.56 -17.61
N GLU A 373 -9.18 -5.30 -18.39
CA GLU A 373 -8.74 -3.94 -18.72
C GLU A 373 -9.91 -3.15 -19.33
N ASP A 374 -9.93 -1.83 -19.09
CA ASP A 374 -10.96 -0.91 -19.63
C ASP A 374 -12.42 -1.37 -19.36
N SER A 375 -12.70 -1.80 -18.13
CA SER A 375 -14.03 -2.22 -17.69
C SER A 375 -14.31 -1.82 -16.24
N SER A 376 -15.55 -2.01 -15.77
CA SER A 376 -15.91 -1.79 -14.36
C SER A 376 -15.16 -2.70 -13.38
N SER A 377 -14.57 -3.82 -13.83
CA SER A 377 -13.70 -4.67 -13.01
C SER A 377 -12.20 -4.35 -13.18
N SER A 378 -11.86 -3.32 -13.95
CA SER A 378 -10.47 -2.94 -14.19
C SER A 378 -9.77 -2.51 -12.91
N ASN A 379 -10.45 -1.75 -12.05
CA ASN A 379 -9.89 -1.23 -10.80
C ASN A 379 -10.50 -1.94 -9.60
N SER A 380 -9.74 -2.07 -8.51
CA SER A 380 -10.22 -2.60 -7.24
C SER A 380 -9.33 -2.18 -6.09
N PHE A 381 -9.95 -1.79 -4.98
CA PHE A 381 -9.27 -1.45 -3.73
C PHE A 381 -10.24 -1.50 -2.56
N ARG A 382 -9.70 -1.52 -1.33
CA ARG A 382 -10.48 -1.68 -0.10
C ARG A 382 -10.83 -0.35 0.55
N ILE A 383 -12.01 -0.33 1.17
CA ILE A 383 -12.53 0.82 1.91
C ILE A 383 -12.94 0.33 3.29
N TYR A 384 -12.48 1.02 4.33
CA TYR A 384 -12.74 0.71 5.72
C TYR A 384 -13.56 1.81 6.38
N ALA A 385 -14.47 1.42 7.27
CA ALA A 385 -15.01 2.29 8.30
C ALA A 385 -14.67 1.66 9.67
N ILE A 386 -13.85 2.34 10.45
CA ILE A 386 -13.32 1.87 11.73
C ILE A 386 -14.11 2.54 12.85
N ASP A 387 -14.76 1.71 13.65
CA ASP A 387 -15.46 2.09 14.87
C ASP A 387 -14.54 1.82 16.07
N THR A 388 -13.97 2.89 16.61
CA THR A 388 -13.11 2.88 17.80
C THR A 388 -13.90 2.81 19.11
N ILE A 389 -15.21 3.08 19.07
CA ILE A 389 -16.10 2.93 20.23
C ILE A 389 -16.53 1.47 20.36
N GLU A 390 -17.00 0.86 19.27
CA GLU A 390 -17.43 -0.56 19.26
C GLU A 390 -16.30 -1.57 19.04
N LYS A 391 -15.09 -1.09 18.72
CA LYS A 391 -13.92 -1.93 18.37
C LYS A 391 -14.20 -2.85 17.19
N LYS A 392 -14.71 -2.25 16.11
CA LYS A 392 -15.09 -2.94 14.87
C LYS A 392 -14.52 -2.28 13.64
N ILE A 393 -14.22 -3.09 12.64
CA ILE A 393 -13.79 -2.67 11.31
C ILE A 393 -14.82 -3.18 10.33
N PHE A 394 -15.46 -2.25 9.63
CA PHE A 394 -16.34 -2.55 8.52
C PHE A 394 -15.55 -2.40 7.23
N VAL A 395 -15.67 -3.37 6.33
CA VAL A 395 -14.94 -3.39 5.07
C VAL A 395 -15.92 -3.44 3.91
N THR A 396 -15.72 -2.57 2.93
CA THR A 396 -16.28 -2.65 1.59
C THR A 396 -15.16 -2.39 0.55
N PHE A 397 -15.52 -2.23 -0.71
CA PHE A 397 -14.57 -2.16 -1.82
C PHE A 397 -15.05 -1.19 -2.90
N PHE A 398 -14.13 -0.75 -3.74
CA PHE A 398 -14.40 -0.11 -5.02
C PHE A 398 -14.20 -1.12 -6.15
N GLY A 399 -15.01 -1.06 -7.21
CA GLY A 399 -14.82 -1.88 -8.42
C GLY A 399 -14.92 -3.39 -8.19
N ALA A 400 -13.95 -4.14 -8.74
CA ALA A 400 -14.00 -5.59 -8.83
C ALA A 400 -14.03 -6.26 -7.45
N HIS A 401 -14.98 -7.16 -7.24
CA HIS A 401 -15.13 -7.94 -6.02
C HIS A 401 -15.84 -9.26 -6.30
N LYS A 402 -15.78 -10.21 -5.36
CA LYS A 402 -16.46 -11.50 -5.50
C LYS A 402 -17.97 -11.34 -5.33
N SER A 403 -18.75 -11.66 -6.37
CA SER A 403 -20.22 -11.52 -6.42
C SER A 403 -21.00 -12.32 -5.36
N SER A 404 -20.38 -13.33 -4.73
CA SER A 404 -20.95 -14.12 -3.64
C SER A 404 -20.53 -13.67 -2.23
N ALA A 405 -19.61 -12.71 -2.12
CA ALA A 405 -19.25 -12.12 -0.83
C ALA A 405 -20.33 -11.13 -0.38
N LYS A 406 -20.55 -11.01 0.93
CA LYS A 406 -21.31 -9.87 1.45
C LYS A 406 -20.60 -8.59 1.00
N SER A 407 -21.35 -7.64 0.47
CA SER A 407 -20.85 -6.33 0.01
C SER A 407 -20.16 -5.52 1.11
N ILE A 408 -20.50 -5.84 2.36
CA ILE A 408 -19.92 -5.31 3.59
C ILE A 408 -19.58 -6.49 4.51
N SER A 409 -18.36 -6.50 5.04
CA SER A 409 -17.94 -7.41 6.11
C SER A 409 -17.62 -6.64 7.40
N GLU A 410 -17.76 -7.30 8.54
CA GLU A 410 -17.53 -6.74 9.87
C GLU A 410 -16.55 -7.63 10.63
N VAL A 411 -15.54 -7.03 11.25
CA VAL A 411 -14.51 -7.72 12.03
C VAL A 411 -14.25 -6.97 13.33
N SER A 412 -14.32 -7.66 14.47
CA SER A 412 -13.88 -7.11 15.76
C SER A 412 -12.38 -7.26 15.95
N TYR A 413 -11.78 -6.30 16.66
CA TYR A 413 -10.36 -6.28 17.02
C TYR A 413 -10.13 -6.12 18.53
#